data_AF-A0A962ECY9-F1
#
_entry.id   AF-A0A962ECY9-F1
#
_cell.length_a   1.000
_cell.length_b   1.000
_cell.length_c   1.000
_cell.angle_alpha   90.00
_cell.angle_beta   90.00
_cell.angle_gamma   90.00
#
_symmetry.space_group_name_H-M   'P 1'
#
loop_
_entity.id
_entity.type
_entity.pdbx_description
1 polymer ?
#
loop_
_entity_poly.entity_id
_entity_poly.type
_entity_poly.pdbx_seq_one_letter_code
_entity_poly.pdbx_strand_id
1 'polypeptide(L)'
;MARELLRAVEPMAIEAAQHAERRFMQAQAEPRIRELKLQQTHYDASMAERRYAACDPDNQLIAAQLERSWEAALQRVRTCEQQLLALQRVQTSTEQPDFRCLAEDLAAAWNAPGVTMRARQQLLCALVNEIVVDVDEQVREIAPVIHWRGGQHSRLRIPKPRKGEHGCRTSEDAVELIRRLSDRWSDEQIAASLHRMRMPTGQGKIWTVHRVSSLRRVRGIHAYRPAEKDGEWLTLSQAATKLGVNNHRIRRLIKDGLLPAEQVVPCAPYRIRACDLADPRVSDAVARTSRPCRVEDENQISMFSNT
;
A
#
# COMPACT_ATOMS: atom_id res chain seq x y z
N MET A 1 3.30 -17.20 0.98
CA MET A 1 4.23 -17.01 -0.15
C MET A 1 5.42 -16.12 0.22
N ALA A 2 5.29 -14.79 0.36
CA ALA A 2 6.45 -13.92 0.64
C ALA A 2 7.27 -14.37 1.87
N ARG A 3 6.60 -14.75 2.97
CA ARG A 3 7.28 -15.29 4.17
C ARG A 3 8.08 -16.57 3.89
N GLU A 4 7.54 -17.48 3.08
CA GLU A 4 8.23 -18.74 2.74
C GLU A 4 9.41 -18.51 1.81
N LEU A 5 9.29 -17.54 0.89
CA LEU A 5 10.40 -17.11 0.04
C LEU A 5 11.55 -16.56 0.88
N LEU A 6 11.26 -15.66 1.81
CA LEU A 6 12.28 -15.07 2.67
C LEU A 6 12.99 -16.15 3.48
N ARG A 7 12.27 -17.08 4.10
CA ARG A 7 12.85 -18.21 4.83
C ARG A 7 13.70 -19.13 3.96
N ALA A 8 13.30 -19.38 2.72
CA ALA A 8 14.03 -20.24 1.80
C ALA A 8 15.37 -19.60 1.38
N VAL A 9 15.39 -18.27 1.22
CA VAL A 9 16.54 -17.51 0.72
C VAL A 9 17.45 -17.01 1.84
N GLU A 10 16.93 -16.80 3.05
CA GLU A 10 17.67 -16.35 4.25
C GLU A 10 19.03 -17.04 4.46
N PRO A 11 19.17 -18.39 4.40
CA PRO A 11 20.46 -19.03 4.60
C PRO A 11 21.51 -18.69 3.52
N MET A 12 21.08 -18.23 2.35
CA MET A 12 21.96 -17.82 1.24
C MET A 12 22.03 -16.30 1.07
N ALA A 13 21.36 -15.52 1.93
CA ALA A 13 21.25 -14.08 1.77
C ALA A 13 22.63 -13.39 1.79
N ILE A 14 23.52 -13.84 2.67
CA ILE A 14 24.90 -13.33 2.78
C ILE A 14 25.70 -13.62 1.51
N GLU A 15 25.70 -14.88 1.04
CA GLU A 15 26.42 -15.26 -0.18
C GLU A 15 25.87 -14.55 -1.42
N ALA A 16 24.55 -14.40 -1.50
CA ALA A 16 23.89 -13.67 -2.59
C ALA A 16 24.25 -12.18 -2.58
N ALA A 17 24.30 -11.54 -1.40
CA ALA A 17 24.72 -10.15 -1.25
C ALA A 17 26.19 -9.96 -1.65
N GLN A 18 27.09 -10.85 -1.22
CA GLN A 18 28.50 -10.84 -1.64
C GLN A 18 28.65 -11.06 -3.14
N HIS A 19 27.85 -11.95 -3.74
CA HIS A 19 27.86 -12.17 -5.18
C HIS A 19 27.37 -10.94 -5.95
N ALA A 20 26.33 -10.26 -5.45
CA ALA A 20 25.84 -9.01 -6.01
C ALA A 20 26.91 -7.91 -5.93
N GLU A 21 27.60 -7.77 -4.79
CA GLU A 21 28.71 -6.84 -4.61
C GLU A 21 29.86 -7.14 -5.59
N ARG A 22 30.28 -8.41 -5.72
CA ARG A 22 31.32 -8.80 -6.70
C ARG A 22 30.92 -8.46 -8.13
N ARG A 23 29.68 -8.74 -8.54
CA ARG A 23 29.18 -8.39 -9.88
C ARG A 23 29.15 -6.89 -10.10
N PHE A 24 28.74 -6.14 -9.09
CA PHE A 24 28.75 -4.68 -9.14
C PHE A 24 30.17 -4.13 -9.30
N MET A 25 31.14 -4.65 -8.54
CA MET A 25 32.56 -4.29 -8.67
C MET A 25 33.13 -4.66 -10.05
N GLN A 26 32.75 -5.82 -10.60
CA GLN A 26 33.14 -6.21 -11.96
C GLN A 26 32.57 -5.26 -13.03
N ALA A 27 31.30 -4.87 -12.89
CA ALA A 27 30.68 -3.88 -13.78
C ALA A 27 31.37 -2.50 -13.67
N GLN A 28 31.88 -2.14 -12.48
CA GLN A 28 32.70 -0.95 -12.30
C GLN A 28 34.14 -1.08 -12.85
N ALA A 29 34.66 -2.29 -13.06
CA ALA A 29 35.97 -2.48 -13.68
C ALA A 29 35.94 -2.31 -15.21
N GLU A 30 34.79 -2.54 -15.86
CA GLU A 30 34.62 -2.34 -17.30
C GLU A 30 35.01 -0.95 -17.82
N PRO A 31 34.59 0.19 -17.22
CA PRO A 31 35.01 1.52 -17.67
C PRO A 31 36.53 1.66 -17.61
N ARG A 32 37.20 1.14 -16.58
CA ARG A 32 38.66 1.21 -16.45
C ARG A 32 39.38 0.46 -17.56
N ILE A 33 38.89 -0.73 -17.93
CA ILE A 33 39.44 -1.49 -19.07
C ILE A 33 39.26 -0.71 -20.38
N ARG A 34 38.11 -0.06 -20.56
CA ARG A 34 37.83 0.76 -21.76
C ARG A 34 38.66 2.05 -21.81
N GLU A 35 38.93 2.69 -20.67
CA GLU A 35 39.87 3.81 -20.56
C GLU A 35 41.28 3.41 -21.00
N LEU A 36 41.78 2.26 -20.53
CA LEU A 36 43.09 1.75 -20.93
C LEU A 36 43.14 1.47 -22.44
N LYS A 37 42.07 0.92 -23.00
CA LYS A 37 41.94 0.69 -24.45
C LYS A 37 41.95 2.02 -25.22
N LEU A 38 41.27 3.05 -24.72
CA LEU A 38 41.29 4.38 -25.32
C LEU A 38 42.72 4.96 -25.32
N GLN A 39 43.45 4.86 -24.20
CA GLN A 39 44.85 5.27 -24.11
C GLN A 39 45.74 4.57 -25.14
N GLN A 40 45.58 3.25 -25.30
CA GLN A 40 46.29 2.48 -26.33
C GLN A 40 45.97 3.00 -27.73
N THR A 41 44.69 3.24 -28.05
CA THR A 41 44.32 3.75 -29.38
C THR A 41 44.82 5.17 -29.65
N HIS A 42 44.90 6.05 -28.64
CA HIS A 42 45.51 7.38 -28.79
C HIS A 42 47.02 7.26 -29.07
N TYR A 43 47.70 6.36 -28.37
CA TYR A 43 49.12 6.12 -28.62
C TYR A 43 49.36 5.63 -30.05
N ASP A 44 48.56 4.66 -30.52
CA ASP A 44 48.65 4.15 -31.88
C ASP A 44 48.38 5.24 -32.94
N ALA A 45 47.39 6.11 -32.69
CA ALA A 45 47.09 7.24 -33.57
C ALA A 45 48.25 8.24 -33.64
N SER A 46 48.87 8.58 -32.50
CA SER A 46 50.04 9.46 -32.45
C SER A 46 51.26 8.83 -33.14
N MET A 47 51.45 7.53 -33.01
CA MET A 47 52.52 6.83 -33.73
C MET A 47 52.29 6.80 -35.24
N ALA A 48 51.04 6.62 -35.69
CA ALA A 48 50.70 6.68 -37.12
C ALA A 48 50.90 8.09 -37.70
N GLU A 49 50.52 9.13 -36.95
CA GLU A 49 50.77 10.53 -37.30
C GLU A 49 52.26 10.81 -37.51
N ARG A 50 53.12 10.41 -36.55
CA ARG A 50 54.57 10.59 -36.65
C ARG A 50 55.18 9.88 -37.86
N ARG A 51 54.69 8.68 -38.19
CA ARG A 51 55.13 7.93 -39.38
C ARG A 51 54.74 8.65 -40.67
N TYR A 52 53.51 9.18 -40.74
CA TYR A 52 53.06 9.98 -41.88
C TYR A 52 53.88 11.26 -42.03
N ALA A 53 54.10 12.00 -40.94
CA ALA A 53 54.87 13.25 -40.94
C ALA A 53 56.36 13.06 -41.31
N ALA A 54 56.92 11.88 -41.08
CA ALA A 54 58.30 11.53 -41.44
C ALA A 54 58.45 10.96 -42.87
N CYS A 55 57.35 10.79 -43.62
CA CYS A 55 57.39 10.28 -44.98
C CYS A 55 57.99 11.32 -45.94
N ASP A 56 58.88 10.87 -46.82
CA ASP A 56 59.43 11.69 -47.90
C ASP A 56 58.33 12.06 -48.91
N PRO A 57 58.21 13.34 -49.33
CA PRO A 57 57.23 13.77 -50.33
C PRO A 57 57.33 13.06 -51.68
N ASP A 58 58.50 12.55 -52.06
CA ASP A 58 58.68 11.85 -53.35
C ASP A 58 58.00 10.45 -53.34
N ASN A 59 57.70 9.90 -52.16
CA ASN A 59 57.09 8.58 -51.98
C ASN A 59 55.56 8.64 -51.87
N GLN A 60 54.89 9.18 -52.89
CA GLN A 60 53.44 9.47 -52.89
C GLN A 60 52.56 8.27 -52.53
N LEU A 61 52.88 7.06 -53.00
CA LEU A 61 52.13 5.84 -52.69
C LEU A 61 52.23 5.44 -51.21
N ILE A 62 53.41 5.62 -50.61
CA ILE A 62 53.66 5.31 -49.20
C ILE A 62 52.93 6.34 -48.32
N ALA A 63 52.99 7.62 -48.70
CA ALA A 63 52.25 8.68 -48.01
C ALA A 63 50.73 8.39 -47.99
N ALA A 64 50.14 8.03 -49.13
CA ALA A 64 48.71 7.69 -49.23
C ALA A 64 48.31 6.43 -48.44
N GLN A 65 49.24 5.50 -48.21
CA GLN A 65 48.99 4.32 -47.37
C GLN A 65 49.11 4.67 -45.87
N LEU A 66 50.10 5.47 -45.50
CA LEU A 66 50.27 5.96 -44.12
C LEU A 66 49.12 6.87 -43.69
N GLU A 67 48.65 7.74 -44.57
CA GLU A 67 47.45 8.57 -44.38
C GLU A 67 46.22 7.71 -44.07
N ARG A 68 45.92 6.72 -44.91
CA ARG A 68 44.83 5.76 -44.65
C ARG A 68 44.98 5.02 -43.32
N SER A 69 46.21 4.67 -42.95
CA SER A 69 46.48 4.00 -41.66
C SER A 69 46.25 4.92 -40.46
N TRP A 70 46.58 6.22 -40.61
CA TRP A 70 46.35 7.25 -39.60
C TRP A 70 44.87 7.57 -39.47
N GLU A 71 44.15 7.75 -40.58
CA GLU A 71 42.69 7.92 -40.59
C GLU A 71 41.99 6.75 -39.90
N ALA A 72 42.39 5.51 -40.19
CA ALA A 72 41.85 4.32 -39.53
C ALA A 72 42.13 4.31 -38.02
N ALA A 73 43.30 4.79 -37.58
CA ALA A 73 43.63 4.93 -36.16
C ALA A 73 42.77 6.02 -35.48
N LEU A 74 42.58 7.17 -36.13
CA LEU A 74 41.71 8.25 -35.65
C LEU A 74 40.24 7.81 -35.55
N GLN A 75 39.76 7.01 -36.52
CA GLN A 75 38.42 6.43 -36.46
C GLN A 75 38.26 5.51 -35.24
N ARG A 76 39.25 4.65 -34.95
CA ARG A 76 39.24 3.78 -33.76
C ARG A 76 39.19 4.58 -32.45
N VAL A 77 39.95 5.68 -32.36
CA VAL A 77 39.91 6.60 -31.22
C VAL A 77 38.50 7.15 -31.03
N ARG A 78 37.90 7.74 -32.09
CA ARG A 78 36.54 8.29 -32.03
C ARG A 78 35.50 7.24 -31.60
N THR A 79 35.61 6.01 -32.10
CA THR A 79 34.71 4.92 -31.69
C THR A 79 34.86 4.60 -30.19
N CYS A 80 36.10 4.52 -29.68
CA CYS A 80 36.34 4.25 -28.26
C CYS A 80 35.85 5.39 -27.37
N GLU A 81 36.07 6.65 -27.75
CA GLU A 81 35.56 7.83 -27.04
C GLU A 81 34.02 7.84 -26.97
N GLN A 82 33.34 7.58 -28.08
CA GLN A 82 31.88 7.51 -28.13
C GLN A 82 31.32 6.42 -27.21
N GLN A 83 31.96 5.23 -27.20
CA GLN A 83 31.56 4.13 -26.31
C GLN A 83 31.75 4.50 -24.83
N LEU A 84 32.82 5.22 -24.49
CA LEU A 84 33.13 5.62 -23.13
C LEU A 84 32.18 6.73 -22.64
N LEU A 85 31.88 7.72 -23.48
CA LEU A 85 30.88 8.76 -23.20
C LEU A 85 29.48 8.17 -23.00
N ALA A 86 29.09 7.17 -23.80
CA ALA A 86 27.81 6.49 -23.65
C ALA A 86 27.68 5.79 -22.29
N LEU A 87 28.76 5.17 -21.80
CA LEU A 87 28.78 4.54 -20.48
C LEU A 87 28.72 5.54 -19.33
N GLN A 88 29.50 6.63 -19.40
CA GLN A 88 29.53 7.65 -18.35
C GLN A 88 28.15 8.26 -18.11
N ARG A 89 27.38 8.51 -19.18
CA ARG A 89 26.00 9.01 -19.10
C ARG A 89 25.04 8.07 -18.36
N VAL A 90 25.26 6.76 -18.44
CA VAL A 90 24.45 5.76 -17.73
C VAL A 90 24.85 5.71 -16.25
N GLN A 91 26.16 5.73 -15.96
CA GLN A 91 26.68 5.62 -14.58
C GLN A 91 26.31 6.81 -13.68
N THR A 92 26.31 8.04 -14.18
CA THR A 92 25.99 9.23 -13.36
C THR A 92 24.56 9.25 -12.81
N SER A 93 23.67 8.40 -13.34
CA SER A 93 22.27 8.30 -12.91
C SER A 93 22.01 7.27 -11.80
N THR A 94 23.02 6.49 -11.40
CA THR A 94 22.81 5.34 -10.50
C THR A 94 23.56 5.56 -9.19
N GLU A 95 22.84 5.64 -8.07
CA GLU A 95 23.45 5.62 -6.74
C GLU A 95 24.12 4.26 -6.47
N GLN A 96 25.22 4.28 -5.74
CA GLN A 96 25.94 3.07 -5.37
C GLN A 96 25.13 2.28 -4.33
N PRO A 97 24.69 1.04 -4.65
CA PRO A 97 23.91 0.24 -3.71
C PRO A 97 24.77 -0.24 -2.54
N ASP A 98 24.20 -0.17 -1.32
CA ASP A 98 24.74 -0.85 -0.14
C ASP A 98 24.16 -2.27 -0.06
N PHE A 99 25.04 -3.27 -0.17
CA PHE A 99 24.67 -4.68 -0.11
C PHE A 99 24.82 -5.30 1.28
N ARG A 100 25.46 -4.61 2.25
CA ARG A 100 25.74 -5.19 3.58
C ARG A 100 24.46 -5.37 4.38
N CYS A 101 23.62 -4.33 4.42
CA CYS A 101 22.33 -4.36 5.11
C CYS A 101 21.32 -5.33 4.45
N LEU A 102 21.49 -5.64 3.16
CA LEU A 102 20.56 -6.51 2.41
C LEU A 102 20.55 -7.95 2.93
N ALA A 103 21.72 -8.44 3.38
CA ALA A 103 21.85 -9.79 3.91
C ALA A 103 21.29 -9.91 5.34
N GLU A 104 21.36 -8.82 6.11
CA GLU A 104 20.96 -8.79 7.52
C GLU A 104 19.44 -8.63 7.68
N ASP A 105 18.77 -7.87 6.80
CA ASP A 105 17.32 -7.69 6.84
C ASP A 105 16.68 -7.73 5.44
N LEU A 106 16.60 -8.95 4.88
CA LEU A 106 15.93 -9.22 3.61
C LEU A 106 14.43 -8.84 3.65
N ALA A 107 13.81 -8.89 4.83
CA ALA A 107 12.40 -8.55 4.99
C ALA A 107 12.17 -7.04 4.86
N ALA A 108 13.03 -6.20 5.45
CA ALA A 108 13.00 -4.75 5.24
C ALA A 108 13.25 -4.41 3.77
N ALA A 109 14.24 -5.04 3.14
CA ALA A 109 14.52 -4.83 1.72
C ALA A 109 13.32 -5.21 0.83
N TRP A 110 12.65 -6.33 1.09
CA TRP A 110 11.47 -6.76 0.34
C TRP A 110 10.28 -5.79 0.49
N ASN A 111 10.12 -5.17 1.67
CA ASN A 111 9.03 -4.25 1.98
C ASN A 111 9.35 -2.78 1.69
N ALA A 112 10.56 -2.46 1.22
CA ALA A 112 10.96 -1.09 0.92
C ALA A 112 10.05 -0.44 -0.15
N PRO A 113 9.74 0.86 -0.01
CA PRO A 113 8.80 1.56 -0.89
C PRO A 113 9.27 1.65 -2.35
N GLY A 114 10.58 1.61 -2.59
CA GLY A 114 11.17 1.59 -3.93
C GLY A 114 11.03 0.25 -4.66
N VAL A 115 10.70 -0.84 -3.96
CA VAL A 115 10.55 -2.16 -4.59
C VAL A 115 9.18 -2.26 -5.23
N THR A 116 9.16 -2.39 -6.56
CA THR A 116 7.92 -2.51 -7.33
C THR A 116 7.32 -3.92 -7.22
N MET A 117 6.00 -4.03 -7.43
CA MET A 117 5.34 -5.34 -7.52
C MET A 117 5.89 -6.20 -8.67
N ARG A 118 6.30 -5.57 -9.77
CA ARG A 118 6.95 -6.25 -10.90
C ARG A 118 8.27 -6.90 -10.47
N ALA A 119 9.11 -6.19 -9.73
CA ALA A 119 10.37 -6.74 -9.23
C ALA A 119 10.13 -7.94 -8.30
N ARG A 120 9.16 -7.83 -7.37
CA ARG A 120 8.76 -8.94 -6.49
C ARG A 120 8.29 -10.16 -7.28
N GLN A 121 7.47 -9.94 -8.31
CA GLN A 121 6.98 -11.02 -9.17
C GLN A 121 8.12 -11.68 -9.95
N GLN A 122 9.04 -10.90 -10.52
CA GLN A 122 10.19 -11.44 -11.25
C GLN A 122 11.08 -12.30 -10.34
N LEU A 123 11.35 -11.84 -9.12
CA LEU A 123 12.14 -12.60 -8.14
C LEU A 123 11.44 -13.91 -7.76
N LEU A 124 10.13 -13.88 -7.53
CA LEU A 124 9.34 -15.07 -7.27
C LEU A 124 9.41 -16.07 -8.43
N CYS A 125 9.23 -15.61 -9.67
CA CYS A 125 9.30 -16.46 -10.86
C CYS A 125 10.72 -17.02 -11.12
N ALA A 126 11.76 -16.29 -10.70
CA ALA A 126 13.14 -16.75 -10.81
C ALA A 126 13.45 -17.85 -9.79
N LEU A 127 12.86 -17.80 -8.59
CA LEU A 127 13.15 -18.69 -7.47
C LEU A 127 12.22 -19.90 -7.39
N VAL A 128 10.97 -19.78 -7.81
CA VAL A 128 10.01 -20.88 -7.79
C VAL A 128 10.19 -21.73 -9.04
N ASN A 129 10.40 -23.03 -8.86
CA ASN A 129 10.38 -24.01 -9.94
C ASN A 129 8.95 -24.44 -10.25
N GLU A 130 8.23 -24.91 -9.23
CA GLU A 130 6.83 -25.32 -9.31
C GLU A 130 6.17 -25.26 -7.93
N ILE A 131 4.84 -25.30 -7.91
CA ILE A 131 4.05 -25.44 -6.69
C ILE A 131 3.08 -26.60 -6.90
N VAL A 132 3.30 -27.68 -6.15
CA VAL A 132 2.42 -28.86 -6.16
C VAL A 132 1.40 -28.68 -5.04
N VAL A 133 0.12 -28.91 -5.32
CA VAL A 133 -0.95 -28.71 -4.34
C VAL A 133 -1.70 -30.03 -4.16
N ASP A 134 -1.53 -30.63 -2.99
CA ASP A 134 -2.32 -31.78 -2.58
C ASP A 134 -3.51 -31.33 -1.74
N VAL A 135 -4.67 -31.95 -1.98
CA VAL A 135 -5.90 -31.66 -1.23
C VAL A 135 -6.34 -32.94 -0.54
N ASP A 136 -6.28 -32.92 0.78
CA ASP A 136 -6.82 -33.98 1.62
C ASP A 136 -8.29 -33.67 1.95
N GLU A 137 -9.21 -34.44 1.36
CA GLU A 137 -10.65 -34.23 1.58
C GLU A 137 -11.14 -34.75 2.94
N GLN A 138 -10.43 -35.72 3.54
CA GLN A 138 -10.81 -36.34 4.81
C GLN A 138 -10.47 -35.42 5.98
N VAL A 139 -9.25 -34.88 5.98
CA VAL A 139 -8.77 -33.94 6.99
C VAL A 139 -9.15 -32.49 6.63
N ARG A 140 -9.59 -32.26 5.39
CA ARG A 140 -9.92 -30.94 4.82
C ARG A 140 -8.74 -29.99 4.93
N GLU A 141 -7.60 -30.43 4.43
CA GLU A 141 -6.37 -29.66 4.35
C GLU A 141 -5.91 -29.52 2.90
N ILE A 142 -5.38 -28.35 2.58
CA ILE A 142 -4.64 -28.07 1.36
C ILE A 142 -3.18 -28.02 1.77
N ALA A 143 -2.36 -28.91 1.20
CA ALA A 143 -0.95 -29.05 1.49
C ALA A 143 -0.12 -28.64 0.27
N PRO A 144 0.13 -27.33 0.05
CA PRO A 144 0.99 -26.92 -1.04
C PRO A 144 2.46 -27.14 -0.68
N VAL A 145 3.19 -27.72 -1.62
CA VAL A 145 4.64 -27.88 -1.59
C VAL A 145 5.24 -26.96 -2.64
N ILE A 146 6.05 -26.00 -2.20
CA ILE A 146 6.77 -25.09 -3.07
C ILE A 146 8.14 -25.72 -3.36
N HIS A 147 8.44 -25.94 -4.64
CA HIS A 147 9.74 -26.41 -5.08
C HIS A 147 10.56 -25.20 -5.50
N TRP A 148 11.62 -24.92 -4.75
CA TRP A 148 12.54 -23.83 -5.05
C TRP A 148 13.59 -24.28 -6.05
N ARG A 149 14.05 -23.37 -6.89
CA ARG A 149 15.28 -23.58 -7.66
C ARG A 149 16.44 -23.71 -6.68
N GLY A 150 17.16 -24.82 -6.76
CA GLY A 150 18.18 -25.19 -5.77
C GLY A 150 17.82 -26.42 -4.93
N GLY A 151 16.65 -27.03 -5.15
CA GLY A 151 16.29 -28.33 -4.55
C GLY A 151 15.74 -28.27 -3.13
N GLN A 152 15.58 -27.07 -2.56
CA GLN A 152 14.86 -26.90 -1.29
C GLN A 152 13.35 -26.98 -1.52
N HIS A 153 12.61 -27.45 -0.52
CA HIS A 153 11.15 -27.55 -0.56
C HIS A 153 10.52 -26.94 0.69
N SER A 154 9.52 -26.07 0.50
CA SER A 154 8.71 -25.54 1.60
C SER A 154 7.33 -26.18 1.57
N ARG A 155 6.96 -26.86 2.66
CA ARG A 155 5.62 -27.44 2.84
C ARG A 155 4.77 -26.54 3.71
N LEU A 156 3.56 -26.25 3.24
CA LEU A 156 2.57 -25.51 4.01
C LEU A 156 1.36 -26.41 4.26
N ARG A 157 0.60 -26.10 5.31
CA ARG A 157 -0.71 -26.69 5.57
C ARG A 157 -1.72 -25.59 5.76
N ILE A 158 -2.78 -25.62 4.96
CA ILE A 158 -3.82 -24.61 4.93
C ILE A 158 -5.16 -25.33 5.09
N PRO A 159 -6.02 -24.95 6.05
CA PRO A 159 -7.33 -25.56 6.17
C PRO A 159 -8.17 -25.25 4.92
N LYS A 160 -8.79 -26.28 4.35
CA LYS A 160 -9.70 -26.15 3.21
C LYS A 160 -11.03 -25.55 3.71
N PRO A 161 -11.47 -24.38 3.23
CA PRO A 161 -12.75 -23.80 3.63
C PRO A 161 -13.92 -24.72 3.26
N ARG A 162 -15.02 -24.71 4.05
CA ARG A 162 -16.25 -25.46 3.69
C ARG A 162 -16.81 -24.91 2.39
N LYS A 163 -17.65 -25.70 1.71
CA LYS A 163 -18.47 -25.16 0.62
C LYS A 163 -19.28 -23.96 1.16
N GLY A 164 -19.07 -22.79 0.57
CA GLY A 164 -19.68 -21.52 1.00
C GLY A 164 -18.90 -20.72 2.04
N GLU A 165 -17.84 -21.26 2.64
CA GLU A 165 -16.89 -20.48 3.44
C GLU A 165 -15.88 -19.81 2.51
N HIS A 166 -15.68 -18.51 2.69
CA HIS A 166 -14.65 -17.75 1.99
C HIS A 166 -13.97 -16.79 2.97
N GLY A 167 -12.70 -16.47 2.72
CA GLY A 167 -11.91 -15.58 3.58
C GLY A 167 -12.52 -14.18 3.77
N CYS A 168 -13.43 -13.77 2.87
CA CYS A 168 -14.14 -12.51 2.96
C CYS A 168 -15.37 -12.55 3.88
N ARG A 169 -15.26 -13.10 5.09
CA ARG A 169 -16.38 -13.18 6.04
C ARG A 169 -16.47 -11.88 6.85
N THR A 170 -17.66 -11.29 6.91
CA THR A 170 -17.92 -10.15 7.82
C THR A 170 -17.65 -10.61 9.26
N SER A 171 -17.01 -9.76 10.06
CA SER A 171 -16.70 -10.08 11.46
C SER A 171 -17.98 -10.38 12.23
N GLU A 172 -17.90 -11.30 13.20
CA GLU A 172 -19.06 -11.68 14.00
C GLU A 172 -19.56 -10.48 14.81
N ASP A 173 -18.66 -9.60 15.26
CA ASP A 173 -19.00 -8.33 15.92
C ASP A 173 -19.87 -7.43 15.05
N ALA A 174 -19.57 -7.30 13.76
CA ALA A 174 -20.38 -6.50 12.84
C ALA A 174 -21.75 -7.15 12.58
N VAL A 175 -21.80 -8.49 12.52
CA VAL A 175 -23.07 -9.22 12.37
C VAL A 175 -23.95 -9.05 13.60
N GLU A 176 -23.39 -9.19 14.80
CA GLU A 176 -24.10 -9.03 16.06
C GLU A 176 -24.60 -7.60 16.25
N LEU A 177 -23.80 -6.62 15.85
CA LEU A 177 -24.22 -5.23 15.88
C LEU A 177 -25.36 -4.94 14.91
N ILE A 178 -25.30 -5.49 13.70
CA ILE A 178 -26.42 -5.39 12.75
C ILE A 178 -27.67 -6.00 13.36
N ARG A 179 -27.58 -7.17 14.00
CA ARG A 179 -28.70 -7.85 14.67
C ARG A 179 -29.34 -6.99 15.75
N ARG A 180 -28.53 -6.33 16.58
CA ARG A 180 -29.02 -5.42 17.64
C ARG A 180 -29.71 -4.17 17.09
N LEU A 181 -29.23 -3.64 15.96
CA LEU A 181 -29.77 -2.41 15.39
C LEU A 181 -30.99 -2.67 14.47
N SER A 182 -31.08 -3.84 13.85
CA SER A 182 -32.10 -4.18 12.85
C SER A 182 -33.54 -4.18 13.33
N ASP A 183 -33.77 -4.28 14.63
CA ASP A 183 -35.10 -4.26 15.24
C ASP A 183 -35.76 -2.87 15.14
N ARG A 184 -34.96 -1.80 15.31
CA ARG A 184 -35.46 -0.42 15.50
C ARG A 184 -34.93 0.62 14.53
N TRP A 185 -33.91 0.27 13.73
CA TRP A 185 -33.24 1.21 12.82
C TRP A 185 -33.28 0.72 11.38
N SER A 186 -33.43 1.66 10.44
CA SER A 186 -33.40 1.33 9.02
C SER A 186 -32.01 0.87 8.58
N ASP A 187 -31.95 0.09 7.50
CA ASP A 187 -30.68 -0.39 6.93
C ASP A 187 -29.73 0.76 6.56
N GLU A 188 -30.26 1.94 6.26
CA GLU A 188 -29.49 3.18 6.02
C GLU A 188 -28.81 3.69 7.29
N GLN A 189 -29.54 3.76 8.40
CA GLN A 189 -28.98 4.18 9.68
C GLN A 189 -27.94 3.18 10.20
N ILE A 190 -28.18 1.88 9.98
CA ILE A 190 -27.24 0.81 10.31
C ILE A 190 -25.95 0.95 9.51
N ALA A 191 -26.06 1.14 8.18
CA ALA A 191 -24.89 1.33 7.31
C ALA A 191 -24.07 2.56 7.72
N ALA A 192 -24.73 3.68 8.01
CA ALA A 192 -24.08 4.90 8.47
C ALA A 192 -23.36 4.74 9.82
N SER A 193 -23.93 3.96 10.74
CA SER A 193 -23.26 3.65 12.01
C SER A 193 -22.04 2.76 11.82
N LEU A 194 -22.13 1.67 11.06
CA LEU A 194 -20.99 0.78 10.79
C LEU A 194 -19.84 1.51 10.10
N HIS A 195 -20.16 2.42 9.17
CA HIS A 195 -19.16 3.27 8.54
C HIS A 195 -18.46 4.18 9.55
N ARG A 196 -19.20 4.86 10.43
CA ARG A 196 -18.61 5.73 11.48
C ARG A 196 -17.73 4.97 12.46
N MET A 197 -18.10 3.73 12.79
CA MET A 197 -17.31 2.84 13.65
C MET A 197 -16.10 2.20 12.93
N ARG A 198 -15.85 2.54 11.66
CA ARG A 198 -14.78 1.97 10.83
C ARG A 198 -14.79 0.45 10.79
N MET A 199 -15.96 -0.16 10.86
CA MET A 199 -16.12 -1.61 10.74
C MET A 199 -16.33 -1.96 9.26
N PRO A 200 -15.34 -2.55 8.56
CA PRO A 200 -15.51 -2.91 7.16
C PRO A 200 -16.39 -4.16 7.02
N THR A 201 -16.92 -4.37 5.83
CA THR A 201 -17.49 -5.68 5.44
C THR A 201 -16.38 -6.73 5.35
N GLY A 202 -16.74 -8.01 5.25
CA GLY A 202 -15.76 -9.09 5.04
C GLY A 202 -14.87 -8.92 3.80
N GLN A 203 -15.27 -8.10 2.82
CA GLN A 203 -14.48 -7.77 1.63
C GLN A 203 -13.67 -6.46 1.78
N GLY A 204 -13.58 -5.87 2.98
CA GLY A 204 -12.91 -4.58 3.18
C GLY A 204 -13.68 -3.37 2.63
N LYS A 205 -14.92 -3.55 2.18
CA LYS A 205 -15.75 -2.49 1.59
C LYS A 205 -16.57 -1.75 2.63
N ILE A 206 -16.93 -0.50 2.32
CA ILE A 206 -17.85 0.33 3.11
C ILE A 206 -19.26 -0.26 3.11
N TRP A 207 -19.99 -0.10 4.21
CA TRP A 207 -21.39 -0.51 4.32
C TRP A 207 -22.32 0.40 3.52
N THR A 208 -23.18 -0.23 2.71
CA THR A 208 -24.30 0.43 2.03
C THR A 208 -25.61 -0.22 2.49
N VAL A 209 -26.74 0.47 2.28
CA VAL A 209 -28.09 -0.05 2.56
C VAL A 209 -28.26 -1.47 1.99
N HIS A 210 -27.87 -1.66 0.72
CA HIS A 210 -27.97 -2.95 0.05
C HIS A 210 -27.10 -4.04 0.69
N ARG A 211 -25.88 -3.71 1.14
CA ARG A 211 -24.98 -4.67 1.81
C ARG A 211 -25.49 -5.09 3.17
N VAL A 212 -26.07 -4.16 3.94
CA VAL A 212 -26.73 -4.46 5.21
C VAL A 212 -27.94 -5.36 4.96
N SER A 213 -28.83 -5.00 4.03
CA SER A 213 -30.02 -5.78 3.67
C SER A 213 -29.69 -7.20 3.20
N SER A 214 -28.70 -7.33 2.31
CA SER A 214 -28.22 -8.62 1.80
C SER A 214 -27.66 -9.50 2.93
N LEU A 215 -26.79 -8.95 3.77
CA LEU A 215 -26.22 -9.68 4.91
C LEU A 215 -27.31 -10.14 5.88
N ARG A 216 -28.29 -9.28 6.17
CA ARG A 216 -29.43 -9.61 7.03
C ARG A 216 -30.25 -10.77 6.46
N ARG A 217 -30.56 -10.76 5.16
CA ARG A 217 -31.30 -11.85 4.50
C ARG A 217 -30.54 -13.18 4.60
N VAL A 218 -29.24 -13.15 4.32
CA VAL A 218 -28.38 -14.35 4.42
C VAL A 218 -28.29 -14.89 5.86
N ARG A 219 -28.37 -14.00 6.86
CA ARG A 219 -28.25 -14.35 8.30
C ARG A 219 -29.60 -14.46 9.04
N GLY A 220 -30.73 -14.38 8.33
CA GLY A 220 -32.06 -14.48 8.93
C GLY A 220 -32.43 -13.34 9.90
N ILE A 221 -31.87 -12.15 9.72
CA ILE A 221 -32.08 -11.00 10.60
C ILE A 221 -33.29 -10.17 10.12
N HIS A 222 -34.33 -10.08 10.95
CA HIS A 222 -35.64 -9.48 10.61
C HIS A 222 -35.60 -7.97 10.41
N ALA A 223 -36.15 -7.50 9.28
CA ALA A 223 -36.18 -6.09 8.86
C ALA A 223 -36.81 -5.18 9.91
N TYR A 224 -36.30 -3.95 10.00
CA TYR A 224 -36.93 -2.90 10.77
C TYR A 224 -38.38 -2.73 10.30
N ARG A 225 -39.34 -2.88 11.22
CA ARG A 225 -40.77 -2.68 10.95
C ARG A 225 -41.21 -1.33 11.54
N PRO A 226 -41.53 -0.33 10.70
CA PRO A 226 -41.91 1.00 11.18
C PRO A 226 -43.23 1.06 11.97
N ALA A 227 -44.04 -0.01 11.96
CA ALA A 227 -45.41 -0.03 12.45
C ALA A 227 -45.53 -0.34 13.96
N GLU A 228 -44.55 -0.99 14.57
CA GLU A 228 -44.48 -1.25 16.02
C GLU A 228 -43.75 -0.11 16.73
N LYS A 229 -44.29 1.11 16.60
CA LYS A 229 -43.80 2.25 17.39
C LYS A 229 -44.70 2.40 18.60
N ASP A 230 -44.34 1.75 19.70
CA ASP A 230 -45.00 1.94 21.01
C ASP A 230 -44.95 3.40 21.52
N GLY A 231 -44.34 4.32 20.77
CA GLY A 231 -44.30 5.75 21.09
C GLY A 231 -43.40 6.11 22.27
N GLU A 232 -43.00 5.11 23.06
CA GLU A 232 -42.15 5.24 24.24
C GLU A 232 -40.73 5.71 23.91
N TRP A 233 -40.17 5.26 22.77
CA TRP A 233 -38.79 5.58 22.37
C TRP A 233 -38.79 6.38 21.07
N LEU A 234 -38.10 7.50 21.10
CA LEU A 234 -38.01 8.44 20.00
C LEU A 234 -36.58 8.50 19.48
N THR A 235 -36.48 8.60 18.16
CA THR A 235 -35.24 8.96 17.48
C THR A 235 -34.92 10.43 17.70
N LEU A 236 -33.66 10.83 17.49
CA LEU A 236 -33.23 12.21 17.63
C LEU A 236 -34.05 13.20 16.77
N SER A 237 -34.40 12.81 15.53
CA SER A 237 -35.26 13.63 14.67
C SER A 237 -36.69 13.72 15.17
N GLN A 238 -37.25 12.64 15.72
CA GLN A 238 -38.61 12.67 16.28
C GLN A 238 -38.68 13.50 17.57
N ALA A 239 -37.66 13.41 18.43
CA ALA A 239 -37.53 14.26 19.61
C ALA A 239 -37.42 15.74 19.23
N ALA A 240 -36.62 16.04 18.21
CA ALA A 240 -36.48 17.39 17.65
C ALA A 240 -37.83 17.93 17.13
N THR A 241 -38.57 17.13 16.37
CA THR A 241 -39.91 17.51 15.88
C THR A 241 -40.90 17.72 17.04
N LYS A 242 -40.90 16.84 18.06
CA LYS A 242 -41.79 16.99 19.23
C LYS A 242 -41.52 18.26 20.03
N LEU A 243 -40.25 18.65 20.17
CA LEU A 243 -39.84 19.86 20.89
C LEU A 243 -39.78 21.12 20.01
N GLY A 244 -40.03 21.00 18.70
CA GLY A 244 -39.94 22.13 17.76
C GLY A 244 -38.54 22.71 17.57
N VAL A 245 -37.48 21.93 17.82
CA VAL A 245 -36.08 22.38 17.76
C VAL A 245 -35.27 21.63 16.70
N ASN A 246 -34.07 22.11 16.39
CA ASN A 246 -33.14 21.41 15.50
C ASN A 246 -32.44 20.23 16.23
N ASN A 247 -32.16 19.14 15.50
CA ASN A 247 -31.33 18.01 15.91
C ASN A 247 -30.04 18.40 16.67
N HIS A 248 -29.37 19.48 16.28
CA HIS A 248 -28.19 19.98 16.99
C HIS A 248 -28.49 20.34 18.45
N ARG A 249 -29.63 20.97 18.73
CA ARG A 249 -30.05 21.36 20.08
C ARG A 249 -30.33 20.13 20.95
N ILE A 250 -30.97 19.11 20.39
CA ILE A 250 -31.17 17.82 21.09
C ILE A 250 -29.83 17.16 21.44
N ARG A 251 -28.86 17.13 20.51
CA ARG A 251 -27.51 16.60 20.79
C ARG A 251 -26.81 17.37 21.91
N ARG A 252 -26.99 18.69 21.95
CA ARG A 252 -26.44 19.54 23.01
C ARG A 252 -27.08 19.23 24.36
N LEU A 253 -28.40 19.10 24.44
CA LEU A 253 -29.10 18.73 25.69
C LEU A 253 -28.63 17.37 26.23
N ILE A 254 -28.35 16.41 25.34
CA ILE A 254 -27.77 15.12 25.72
C ILE A 254 -26.33 15.29 26.22
N LYS A 255 -25.51 16.08 25.51
CA LYS A 255 -24.11 16.35 25.88
C LYS A 255 -24.01 17.08 27.23
N ASP A 256 -24.93 17.99 27.50
CA ASP A 256 -25.02 18.78 28.72
C ASP A 256 -25.68 17.97 29.88
N GLY A 257 -26.06 16.71 29.63
CA GLY A 257 -26.63 15.80 30.64
C GLY A 257 -28.07 16.09 31.03
N LEU A 258 -28.74 17.03 30.35
CA LEU A 258 -30.11 17.48 30.65
C LEU A 258 -31.18 16.54 30.08
N LEU A 259 -30.85 15.82 29.00
CA LEU A 259 -31.76 14.87 28.37
C LEU A 259 -31.11 13.48 28.37
N PRO A 260 -31.64 12.53 29.17
CA PRO A 260 -31.20 11.14 29.12
C PRO A 260 -31.38 10.56 27.72
N ALA A 261 -30.31 9.96 27.19
CA ALA A 261 -30.36 9.26 25.92
C ALA A 261 -29.44 8.03 25.94
N GLU A 262 -29.94 6.93 25.42
CA GLU A 262 -29.21 5.68 25.33
C GLU A 262 -28.68 5.48 23.90
N GLN A 263 -27.47 4.92 23.79
CA GLN A 263 -26.95 4.39 22.54
C GLN A 263 -26.60 2.91 22.73
N VAL A 264 -26.95 2.07 21.76
CA VAL A 264 -26.60 0.64 21.79
C VAL A 264 -25.08 0.45 21.73
N VAL A 265 -24.41 1.29 20.94
CA VAL A 265 -22.95 1.41 20.84
C VAL A 265 -22.60 2.86 20.52
N PRO A 266 -21.37 3.33 20.83
CA PRO A 266 -20.91 4.64 20.38
C PRO A 266 -21.15 4.83 18.89
N CYS A 267 -21.66 6.00 18.50
CA CYS A 267 -22.03 6.32 17.11
C CYS A 267 -23.26 5.56 16.56
N ALA A 268 -23.97 4.76 17.36
CA ALA A 268 -25.33 4.37 17.06
C ALA A 268 -26.27 5.58 17.16
N PRO A 269 -27.43 5.55 16.49
CA PRO A 269 -28.45 6.57 16.71
C PRO A 269 -28.94 6.59 18.17
N TYR A 270 -29.27 7.78 18.70
CA TYR A 270 -29.76 7.96 20.07
C TYR A 270 -31.19 7.44 20.25
N ARG A 271 -31.44 6.78 21.37
CA ARG A 271 -32.76 6.42 21.91
C ARG A 271 -33.10 7.38 23.05
N ILE A 272 -34.21 8.10 22.92
CA ILE A 272 -34.68 9.08 23.91
C ILE A 272 -36.08 8.64 24.34
N ARG A 273 -36.35 8.57 25.65
CA ARG A 273 -37.72 8.24 26.08
C ARG A 273 -38.64 9.44 25.87
N ALA A 274 -39.86 9.18 25.44
CA ALA A 274 -40.85 10.23 25.24
C ALA A 274 -41.21 10.95 26.55
N CYS A 275 -41.16 10.26 27.69
CA CYS A 275 -41.37 10.86 29.01
C CYS A 275 -40.29 11.89 29.38
N ASP A 276 -39.04 11.65 28.99
CA ASP A 276 -37.90 12.51 29.34
C ASP A 276 -37.96 13.86 28.61
N LEU A 277 -38.68 13.92 27.47
CA LEU A 277 -38.94 15.17 26.76
C LEU A 277 -39.97 16.06 27.47
N ALA A 278 -40.81 15.48 28.32
CA ALA A 278 -41.83 16.21 29.08
C ALA A 278 -41.28 16.77 30.41
N ASP A 279 -40.01 16.53 30.73
CA ASP A 279 -39.38 17.10 31.93
C ASP A 279 -39.35 18.64 31.83
N PRO A 280 -39.84 19.38 32.85
CA PRO A 280 -39.78 20.84 32.90
C PRO A 280 -38.38 21.40 32.66
N ARG A 281 -37.33 20.70 33.11
CA ARG A 281 -35.92 21.11 32.93
C ARG A 281 -35.52 21.15 31.46
N VAL A 282 -36.00 20.18 30.68
CA VAL A 282 -35.75 20.10 29.24
C VAL A 282 -36.53 21.19 28.51
N SER A 283 -37.77 21.43 28.91
CA SER A 283 -38.63 22.48 28.34
C SER A 283 -38.05 23.89 28.61
N ASP A 284 -37.61 24.16 29.83
CA ASP A 284 -36.95 25.41 30.21
C ASP A 284 -35.63 25.61 29.45
N ALA A 285 -34.84 24.55 29.30
CA ALA A 285 -33.57 24.60 28.56
C ALA A 285 -33.80 24.82 27.05
N VAL A 286 -34.90 24.34 26.49
CA VAL A 286 -35.30 24.63 25.11
C VAL A 286 -35.76 26.09 24.96
N ALA A 287 -36.56 26.59 25.90
CA ALA A 287 -37.08 27.96 25.89
C ALA A 287 -35.99 29.04 26.06
N ARG A 288 -34.90 28.72 26.78
CA ARG A 288 -33.69 29.54 26.86
C ARG A 288 -32.97 29.54 25.51
N THR A 289 -33.47 30.36 24.58
CA THR A 289 -32.87 30.62 23.27
C THR A 289 -31.50 31.28 23.47
N SER A 290 -30.48 30.46 23.68
CA SER A 290 -29.09 30.90 23.54
C SER A 290 -28.85 31.12 22.05
N ARG A 291 -28.41 32.32 21.67
CA ARG A 291 -27.87 32.63 20.32
C ARG A 291 -26.90 31.51 19.89
N PRO A 292 -26.73 31.24 18.58
CA PRO A 292 -25.75 30.26 18.12
C PRO A 292 -24.39 30.60 18.72
N CYS A 293 -23.92 29.81 19.67
CA CYS A 293 -22.62 30.00 20.28
C CYS A 293 -21.61 29.60 19.22
N ARG A 294 -20.90 30.58 18.65
CA ARG A 294 -19.58 30.34 18.08
C ARG A 294 -18.78 29.69 19.21
N VAL A 295 -18.30 28.46 18.99
CA VAL A 295 -17.37 27.84 19.95
C VAL A 295 -16.09 28.66 19.80
N GLU A 296 -15.85 29.61 20.70
CA GLU A 296 -14.52 30.17 20.88
C GLU A 296 -13.70 29.08 21.56
N ASP A 297 -12.93 28.36 20.74
CA ASP A 297 -11.95 27.42 21.25
C ASP A 297 -10.81 28.25 21.87
N GLU A 298 -10.49 28.06 23.15
CA GLU A 298 -9.41 28.80 23.83
C GLU A 298 -8.04 28.61 23.15
N ASN A 299 -7.93 27.63 22.22
CA ASN A 299 -6.76 27.37 21.40
C ASN A 299 -6.84 27.95 19.97
N GLN A 300 -7.78 28.86 19.69
CA GLN A 300 -7.86 29.47 18.36
C GLN A 300 -6.78 30.53 18.18
N ILE A 301 -5.64 30.13 17.63
CA ILE A 301 -4.55 31.03 17.23
C ILE A 301 -5.12 32.03 16.20
N SER A 302 -5.13 33.32 16.55
CA SER A 302 -5.52 34.40 15.64
C SER A 302 -4.61 34.38 14.40
N MET A 303 -5.18 34.20 13.22
CA MET A 303 -4.45 34.24 11.94
C MET A 303 -4.03 35.65 11.51
N PHE A 304 -4.41 36.68 12.26
CA PHE A 304 -4.07 38.06 11.94
C PHE A 304 -3.25 38.66 13.08
N SER A 305 -2.00 38.97 12.78
CA SER A 305 -1.17 39.84 13.61
C SER A 305 -1.64 41.28 13.39
N ASN A 306 -2.09 41.94 14.45
CA ASN A 306 -2.45 43.35 14.37
C ASN A 306 -1.20 44.17 14.00
N THR A 307 -1.31 44.94 12.91
CA THR A 307 -0.35 45.96 12.50
C THR A 307 -0.67 47.26 13.22
#